data_AF-A0A2W4C1J8-F1
#
_entry.id   AF-A0A2W4C1J8-F1
#
_cell.length_a   1.000
_cell.length_b   1.000
_cell.length_c   1.000
_cell.angle_alpha   90.00
_cell.angle_beta   90.00
_cell.angle_gamma   90.00
#
_symmetry.space_group_name_H-M   'P 1'
#
loop_
_entity.id
_entity.type
_entity.pdbx_description
1 polymer ?
#
loop_
_entity_poly.entity_id
_entity_poly.type
_entity_poly.pdbx_seq_one_letter_code
_entity_poly.pdbx_strand_id
1 'polypeptide(L)' 'MVCEKLSELGFEYLKNAKGSHEKWQSPSTKKMLLVPRNLQSRHTANAILKDAGFDGKL' A
#
# COMPACT_ATOMS: atom_id res chain seq x y z
N MET A 1 -8.17 -3.49 -4.92
CA MET A 1 -8.58 -2.52 -3.89
C MET A 1 -7.41 -1.76 -3.25
N VAL A 2 -6.58 -2.35 -2.38
CA VAL A 2 -5.50 -1.58 -1.72
C VAL A 2 -4.45 -1.07 -2.72
N CYS A 3 -3.92 -1.95 -3.58
CA CYS A 3 -2.92 -1.56 -4.58
C CYS A 3 -3.44 -0.49 -5.55
N GLU A 4 -4.70 -0.63 -6.00
CA GLU A 4 -5.37 0.38 -6.84
C GLU A 4 -5.44 1.73 -6.13
N LYS A 5 -5.85 1.73 -4.86
CA LYS A 5 -5.95 2.97 -4.08
C LYS A 5 -4.58 3.59 -3.81
N LEU A 6 -3.55 2.78 -3.61
CA LEU A 6 -2.17 3.25 -3.51
C LEU A 6 -1.71 3.94 -4.80
N SER A 7 -2.02 3.37 -5.97
CA SER A 7 -1.75 4.02 -7.25
C SER A 7 -2.48 5.36 -7.39
N GLU A 8 -3.75 5.45 -6.99
CA GLU A 8 -4.50 6.72 -6.98
C GLU A 8 -3.87 7.78 -6.06
N LEU A 9 -3.25 7.35 -4.96
CA LEU A 9 -2.52 8.22 -4.02
C LEU A 9 -1.09 8.55 -4.48
N GLY A 10 -0.70 8.11 -5.67
CA GLY A 10 0.63 8.37 -6.24
C GLY A 10 1.74 7.48 -5.68
N PHE A 11 1.41 6.31 -5.15
CA PHE A 11 2.40 5.27 -4.85
C PHE A 11 2.60 4.36 -6.06
N GLU A 12 3.86 4.00 -6.28
CA GLU A 12 4.28 3.12 -7.37
C GLU A 12 4.79 1.80 -6.81
N TYR A 13 4.46 0.71 -7.48
CA TYR A 13 5.05 -0.60 -7.20
C TYR A 13 6.53 -0.57 -7.59
N LEU A 14 7.40 -1.02 -6.67
CA LEU A 14 8.83 -1.11 -6.90
C LEU A 14 9.27 -2.54 -7.22
N LYS A 15 8.99 -3.47 -6.29
CA LYS A 15 9.40 -4.87 -6.40
C LYS A 15 8.76 -5.73 -5.32
N ASN A 16 8.79 -7.04 -5.53
CA ASN A 16 8.49 -8.00 -4.46
C ASN A 16 9.53 -7.91 -3.33
N ALA A 17 9.04 -7.93 -2.09
CA ALA A 17 9.84 -8.17 -0.90
C ALA A 17 9.96 -9.67 -0.62
N LYS A 18 10.63 -10.04 0.49
CA LYS A 18 10.71 -11.43 0.93
C LYS A 18 9.30 -11.96 1.23
N GLY A 19 8.99 -13.15 0.72
CA GLY A 19 7.70 -13.80 0.93
C GLY A 19 6.57 -13.18 0.09
N SER A 20 5.39 -13.05 0.69
CA SER A 20 4.16 -12.62 0.01
C SER A 20 3.92 -11.11 0.01
N HIS A 21 4.96 -10.28 0.18
CA HIS A 21 4.83 -8.82 0.26
C HIS A 21 5.39 -8.12 -0.97
N GLU A 22 4.81 -6.97 -1.29
CA GLU A 22 5.24 -6.03 -2.32
C GLU A 22 5.77 -4.75 -1.67
N LYS A 23 6.78 -4.14 -2.27
CA LYS A 23 7.26 -2.80 -1.92
C LYS A 23 6.60 -1.77 -2.83
N TRP A 24 6.00 -0.78 -2.20
CA TRP A 24 5.40 0.38 -2.85
C TRP A 24 6.10 1.65 -2.36
N GLN A 25 6.31 2.63 -3.22
CA GLN A 25 6.95 3.90 -2.85
C GLN A 25 6.26 5.09 -3.49
N SER A 26 6.09 6.16 -2.72
CA SER A 26 5.70 7.48 -3.23
C SER A 26 6.94 8.19 -3.80
N PRO A 27 6.98 8.55 -5.09
CA PRO A 27 8.13 9.23 -5.70
C PRO A 27 8.38 10.62 -5.11
N SER A 28 7.31 11.31 -4.70
CA SER A 28 7.34 12.68 -4.16
C SER A 28 7.86 12.73 -2.73
N THR A 29 7.39 11.84 -1.86
CA THR A 29 7.74 11.84 -0.43
C THR A 29 8.82 10.82 -0.07
N LYS A 30 9.17 9.92 -1.00
CA LYS A 30 10.03 8.74 -0.80
C LYS A 30 9.52 7.76 0.25
N LYS A 31 8.30 7.94 0.78
CA LYS A 31 7.66 7.02 1.72
C LYS A 31 7.51 5.64 1.10
N MET A 32 7.89 4.59 1.83
CA MET A 32 7.80 3.20 1.40
C MET A 32 6.77 2.44 2.24
N LEU A 33 5.99 1.58 1.58
CA LEU A 33 4.99 0.70 2.19
C LEU A 33 5.25 -0.75 1.78
N LEU A 34 4.89 -1.67 2.68
CA LEU A 34 4.87 -3.10 2.43
C LEU A 34 3.43 -3.57 2.38
N VAL A 35 3.04 -4.16 1.25
CA VAL A 35 1.66 -4.59 1.01
C VAL A 35 1.63 -6.11 0.81
N PRO A 36 0.87 -6.87 1.61
CA PRO A 36 0.70 -8.30 1.37
C PRO A 36 -0.10 -8.55 0.08
N ARG A 37 0.35 -9.47 -0.77
CA ARG A 37 -0.33 -9.84 -2.02
C ARG A 37 -1.68 -10.51 -1.77
N ASN A 38 -1.78 -11.30 -0.71
CA ASN A 38 -2.98 -12.03 -0.33
C ASN A 38 -3.66 -11.40 0.90
N LEU A 39 -3.94 -10.09 0.81
CA LEU A 39 -4.53 -9.35 1.92
C LEU A 39 -6.05 -9.55 2.01
N GLN A 40 -6.50 -10.26 3.05
CA GLN A 40 -7.94 -10.49 3.32
C GLN A 40 -8.49 -9.62 4.47
N SER A 41 -7.61 -9.13 5.35
CA SER A 41 -8.00 -8.33 6.52
C SER A 41 -8.32 -6.88 6.11
N ARG A 42 -9.59 -6.48 6.26
CA ARG A 42 -10.03 -5.08 6.10
C ARG A 42 -9.33 -4.13 7.08
N HIS A 43 -9.05 -4.60 8.30
CA HIS A 43 -8.33 -3.80 9.29
C HIS A 43 -6.92 -3.46 8.80
N THR A 44 -6.19 -4.45 8.31
CA THR A 44 -4.84 -4.27 7.78
C THR A 44 -4.85 -3.43 6.50
N ALA A 45 -5.84 -3.62 5.63
CA ALA A 45 -6.03 -2.79 4.44
C ALA A 45 -6.21 -1.31 4.80
N ASN A 46 -7.11 -1.00 5.75
CA ASN A 46 -7.34 0.36 6.21
C ASN A 46 -6.11 0.97 6.90
N ALA A 47 -5.34 0.18 7.65
CA ALA A 47 -4.08 0.63 8.24
C ALA A 47 -3.05 1.03 7.17
N ILE A 48 -2.85 0.19 6.14
CA ILE A 48 -1.94 0.49 5.02
C ILE A 48 -2.38 1.75 4.27
N LEU A 49 -3.67 1.92 4.02
CA LEU A 49 -4.19 3.12 3.35
C LEU A 49 -4.05 4.37 4.21
N LYS A 50 -4.28 4.27 5.52
CA LYS A 50 -4.03 5.37 6.45
C LYS A 50 -2.54 5.76 6.44
N ASP A 51 -1.64 4.78 6.41
CA ASP A 51 -0.21 5.04 6.23
C ASP A 51 0.09 5.67 4.86
N ALA A 52 -0.70 5.41 3.83
CA ALA A 52 -0.59 6.09 2.54
C ALA A 52 -1.19 7.51 2.53
N GLY A 53 -1.78 7.97 3.65
CA GLY A 53 -2.42 9.29 3.74
C GLY A 53 -3.89 9.30 3.34
N PHE A 54 -4.55 8.14 3.28
CA PHE A 54 -5.99 8.05 3.02
C PHE A 54 -6.77 7.98 4.33
N ASP A 55 -7.63 8.99 4.56
CA ASP A 55 -8.46 9.09 5.77
C ASP A 55 -9.84 8.41 5.64
N GLY A 56 -10.14 7.77 4.51
CA GLY A 56 -11.37 6.99 4.32
C GLY A 56 -11.28 5.56 4.84
N LYS A 57 -12.35 4.80 4.67
CA LYS A 57 -12.40 3.35 4.91
C LYS A 57 -12.75 2.63 3.61
N LEU A 58 -12.10 1.49 3.36
CA LEU A 58 -12.51 0.50 2.36
C LEU A 58 -13.76 -0.24 2.79
#